data_AF-A0A8S3JR39-F1
#
_entry.id   AF-A0A8S3JR39-F1
#
_cell.length_a   1.000
_cell.length_b   1.000
_cell.length_c   1.000
_cell.angle_alpha   90.00
_cell.angle_beta   90.00
_cell.angle_gamma   90.00
#
_symmetry.space_group_name_H-M   'P 1'
#
loop_
_entity.id
_entity.type
_entity.pdbx_description
1 polymer ?
#
loop_
_entity_poly.entity_id
_entity_poly.type
_entity_poly.pdbx_seq_one_letter_code
_entity_poly.pdbx_strand_id
1 'polypeptide(L)' 'KKNKNSESLIERWKHNDMSNLLELHNKSPIWNEETQSYVLNFHGRVTQASVKNFQVVHDNDQEYVCMQFGRVSDGKFY' A
#
# COMPACT_ATOMS: atom_id res chain seq x y z
N LYS A 1 -15.60 -3.20 33.46
CA LYS A 1 -14.93 -2.25 32.54
C LYS A 1 -14.52 -3.04 31.30
N LYS A 2 -15.20 -2.87 30.15
CA LYS A 2 -14.74 -3.49 28.88
C LYS A 2 -13.34 -2.96 28.57
N ASN A 3 -12.43 -3.86 28.25
CA ASN A 3 -11.03 -3.53 28.01
C ASN A 3 -10.94 -2.82 26.65
N LYS A 4 -10.81 -1.49 26.63
CA LYS A 4 -10.85 -0.66 25.40
C LYS A 4 -9.83 -1.11 24.33
N ASN A 5 -8.77 -1.82 24.70
CA ASN A 5 -7.75 -2.29 23.75
C ASN A 5 -8.26 -3.36 22.77
N SER A 6 -9.24 -4.18 23.16
CA SER A 6 -9.77 -5.25 22.28
C SER A 6 -10.57 -4.71 21.09
N GLU A 7 -10.95 -3.43 21.11
CA GLU A 7 -11.69 -2.78 20.02
C GLU A 7 -10.77 -2.06 19.01
N SER A 8 -9.45 -2.01 19.25
CA SER A 8 -8.52 -1.39 18.31
C SER A 8 -8.41 -2.19 17.00
N LEU A 9 -8.14 -1.51 15.88
CA LEU A 9 -8.02 -2.14 14.56
C LEU A 9 -7.02 -3.30 14.55
N ILE A 10 -5.87 -3.10 15.21
CA ILE A 10 -4.78 -4.09 15.28
C ILE A 10 -5.21 -5.34 16.04
N GLU A 11 -5.84 -5.18 17.20
CA GLU A 11 -6.27 -6.34 18.00
C GLU A 11 -7.38 -7.10 17.29
N ARG A 12 -8.32 -6.42 16.63
CA ARG A 12 -9.37 -7.08 15.84
C ARG A 12 -8.79 -7.87 14.66
N TRP A 13 -7.85 -7.29 13.92
CA TRP A 13 -7.14 -7.96 12.84
C TRP A 13 -6.37 -9.20 13.32
N LYS A 14 -5.63 -9.12 14.45
CA LYS A 14 -4.92 -10.27 15.04
C LYS A 14 -5.84 -11.43 15.42
N HIS A 15 -7.08 -11.14 15.82
CA HIS A 15 -8.09 -12.15 16.15
C HIS A 15 -8.91 -12.59 14.93
N ASN A 16 -8.57 -12.13 13.73
CA ASN A 16 -9.31 -12.37 12.49
C ASN A 16 -10.79 -11.91 12.54
N ASP A 17 -11.11 -10.92 13.40
CA ASP A 17 -12.41 -10.26 13.42
C ASP A 17 -12.44 -9.16 12.35
N MET A 18 -12.75 -9.56 11.12
CA MET A 18 -12.81 -8.66 9.96
C MET A 18 -14.15 -7.92 9.81
N SER A 19 -15.05 -8.03 10.79
CA SER A 19 -16.35 -7.35 10.71
C SER A 19 -16.16 -5.82 10.65
N ASN A 20 -16.69 -5.17 9.62
CA ASN A 20 -16.47 -3.73 9.39
C ASN A 20 -14.98 -3.31 9.31
N LEU A 21 -14.07 -4.23 8.97
CA LEU A 21 -12.68 -3.93 8.65
C LEU A 21 -12.43 -4.18 7.17
N LEU A 22 -11.55 -3.37 6.58
CA LEU A 22 -11.01 -3.60 5.25
C LEU A 22 -9.50 -3.71 5.37
N GLU A 23 -8.97 -4.88 5.04
CA GLU A 23 -7.53 -5.11 4.97
C GLU A 23 -7.04 -4.75 3.57
N LEU A 24 -5.92 -4.03 3.52
CA LEU A 24 -5.27 -3.60 2.30
C LEU A 24 -3.78 -3.84 2.41
N HIS A 25 -3.13 -4.08 1.28
CA HIS A 25 -1.71 -4.40 1.22
C HIS A 25 -0.97 -3.50 0.23
N ASN A 26 0.34 -3.41 0.42
CA ASN A 26 1.20 -2.83 -0.61
C ASN A 26 1.13 -3.71 -1.86
N LYS A 27 0.88 -3.09 -3.01
CA LYS A 27 0.93 -3.77 -4.30
C LYS A 27 2.34 -4.30 -4.54
N SER A 28 2.44 -5.58 -4.88
CA SER A 28 3.70 -6.21 -5.24
C SER A 28 4.25 -5.60 -6.54
N PRO A 29 5.54 -5.21 -6.59
CA PRO A 29 6.13 -4.70 -7.81
C PRO A 29 6.28 -5.82 -8.85
N ILE A 30 6.28 -5.45 -10.12
CA ILE A 30 6.40 -6.37 -11.25
C ILE A 30 7.83 -6.28 -11.79
N TRP A 31 8.40 -7.41 -12.20
CA TRP A 31 9.70 -7.42 -12.88
C TRP A 31 9.58 -6.74 -14.25
N ASN A 32 10.47 -5.80 -14.51
CA ASN A 32 10.61 -5.14 -15.81
C ASN A 32 11.94 -5.56 -16.44
N GLU A 33 11.87 -6.29 -17.55
CA GLU A 33 13.04 -6.82 -18.27
C GLU A 33 13.92 -5.71 -18.88
N GLU A 34 13.34 -4.62 -19.37
CA GLU A 34 14.10 -3.55 -20.03
C GLU A 34 15.02 -2.80 -19.06
N THR A 35 14.54 -2.60 -17.84
CA THR A 35 15.26 -1.90 -16.77
C THR A 35 15.97 -2.85 -15.81
N GLN A 36 15.75 -4.16 -15.94
CA GLN A 36 16.25 -5.21 -15.04
C GLN A 36 15.94 -4.89 -13.56
N SER A 37 14.70 -4.50 -13.27
CA SER A 37 14.29 -4.06 -11.93
C SER A 37 12.83 -4.35 -11.61
N TYR A 38 12.50 -4.37 -10.31
CA TYR A 38 11.11 -4.45 -9.84
C TYR A 38 10.47 -3.06 -9.79
N VAL A 39 9.37 -2.87 -10.52
CA VAL A 39 8.72 -1.56 -10.68
C VAL A 39 7.23 -1.60 -10.36
N LEU A 40 6.70 -0.44 -9.96
CA LEU A 40 5.27 -0.17 -9.89
C LEU A 40 4.91 0.92 -10.91
N ASN A 41 3.75 0.81 -11.54
CA ASN A 41 3.30 1.79 -12.51
C ASN A 41 2.55 2.95 -11.84
N PHE A 42 3.23 4.08 -11.68
CA PHE A 42 2.66 5.30 -11.10
C PHE A 42 2.02 6.25 -12.13
N HIS A 43 1.97 5.85 -13.41
CA HIS A 43 1.41 6.64 -14.52
C HIS A 43 2.02 8.05 -14.64
N GLY A 44 3.34 8.14 -14.47
CA GLY A 44 4.08 9.41 -14.52
C GLY A 44 3.96 10.32 -13.29
N ARG A 45 3.18 9.91 -12.27
CA ARG A 45 2.96 10.72 -11.04
C ARG A 45 4.07 10.62 -10.01
N VAL A 46 4.95 9.62 -10.14
CA VAL A 46 6.14 9.41 -9.31
C VAL A 46 7.32 9.32 -10.25
N THR A 47 8.32 10.18 -10.06
CA THR A 47 9.39 10.42 -11.03
C THR A 47 10.78 10.18 -10.45
N GLN A 48 10.88 9.91 -9.14
CA GLN A 48 12.15 9.68 -8.45
C GLN A 48 12.12 8.33 -7.73
N ALA A 49 13.20 7.55 -7.86
CA ALA A 49 13.36 6.29 -7.14
C ALA A 49 13.40 6.53 -5.62
N SER A 50 12.66 5.71 -4.87
CA SER A 50 12.64 5.74 -3.41
C SER A 50 12.04 4.47 -2.84
N VAL A 51 12.53 4.03 -1.68
CA VAL A 51 11.88 2.98 -0.86
C VAL A 51 10.49 3.39 -0.35
N LYS A 52 10.17 4.69 -0.42
CA LYS A 52 8.87 5.25 -0.01
C LYS A 52 7.85 5.27 -1.15
N ASN A 53 8.16 4.73 -2.32
CA ASN A 53 7.19 4.66 -3.42
C ASN A 53 6.33 3.41 -3.26
N PHE A 54 5.03 3.56 -3.01
CA PHE A 54 4.13 2.43 -2.83
C PHE A 54 2.72 2.72 -3.35
N GLN A 55 2.00 1.65 -3.66
CA GLN A 55 0.57 1.64 -3.95
C GLN A 55 -0.11 0.70 -2.96
N VAL A 56 -1.29 1.06 -2.48
CA VAL A 56 -2.11 0.23 -1.57
C VAL A 56 -3.33 -0.26 -2.34
N VAL A 57 -3.59 -1.56 -2.26
CA VAL A 57 -4.62 -2.29 -3.02
C VAL A 57 -5.33 -3.31 -2.12
N HIS A 58 -6.47 -3.81 -2.58
CA HIS A 58 -7.16 -4.93 -1.96
C HIS A 58 -6.77 -6.23 -2.67
N ASP A 59 -6.67 -7.34 -1.93
CA ASP A 59 -6.15 -8.60 -2.51
C ASP A 59 -7.03 -9.18 -3.62
N ASN A 60 -8.35 -8.98 -3.52
CA ASN A 60 -9.31 -9.38 -4.56
C ASN A 60 -9.26 -8.53 -5.84
N ASP A 61 -8.65 -7.34 -5.82
CA ASP A 61 -8.54 -6.45 -6.97
C ASP A 61 -7.24 -5.63 -6.91
N GLN A 62 -6.18 -6.21 -7.48
CA GLN A 62 -4.85 -5.60 -7.52
C GLN A 62 -4.73 -4.45 -8.52
N GLU A 63 -5.71 -4.27 -9.41
CA GLU A 63 -5.72 -3.19 -10.40
C GLU A 63 -6.35 -1.91 -9.84
N TYR A 64 -7.30 -2.04 -8.92
CA TYR A 64 -7.87 -0.93 -8.18
C TYR A 64 -6.91 -0.37 -7.12
N VAL A 65 -6.23 0.73 -7.46
CA VAL A 65 -5.32 1.43 -6.54
C VAL A 65 -6.11 2.33 -5.59
N CYS A 66 -6.27 1.88 -4.34
CA CYS A 66 -6.94 2.63 -3.27
C CYS A 66 -6.14 3.89 -2.87
N MET A 67 -4.81 3.76 -2.79
CA MET A 67 -3.91 4.85 -2.45
C MET A 67 -2.58 4.69 -3.19
N GLN A 68 -1.97 5.80 -3.54
CA GLN A 68 -0.63 5.85 -4.13
C GLN A 68 0.16 6.94 -3.45
N PHE A 69 1.43 6.69 -3.18
CA PHE A 69 2.36 7.68 -2.67
C PHE A 69 3.73 7.51 -3.32
N GLY A 70 4.41 8.60 -3.65
CA GLY A 70 5.80 8.50 -4.08
C GLY A 70 6.50 9.83 -4.34
N ARG A 71 7.83 9.75 -4.45
CA ARG A 71 8.69 10.93 -4.57
C ARG A 71 8.63 11.54 -5.97
N VAL A 72 8.49 12.86 -6.02
CA VAL A 72 8.51 13.64 -7.28
C VAL A 72 9.73 14.56 -7.40
N SER A 73 10.29 15.02 -6.28
CA SER A 73 11.54 15.78 -6.22
C SER A 73 12.10 15.75 -4.80
N ASP A 74 13.17 16.50 -4.54
CA ASP A 74 13.75 16.52 -3.20
C ASP A 74 12.80 17.14 -2.18
N GLY A 75 12.55 16.41 -1.09
CA GLY A 75 11.56 16.77 -0.07
C GLY A 75 10.09 16.82 -0.52
N LYS A 76 9.74 16.41 -1.74
CA LYS A 76 8.36 16.49 -2.27
C LYS A 76 7.83 15.14 -2.74
N PHE A 77 6.56 14.88 -2.41
CA PHE A 77 5.86 13.63 -2.70
C PHE A 77 4.48 13.91 -3.29
N TYR A 78 4.04 13.01 -4.16
CA TYR A 78 2.66 12.89 -4.65
C TYR A 78 1.93 11.85 -3.80
#